data_AF-A0AAP8NMT0-F1
#
_entry.id   AF-A0AAP8NMT0-F1
#
_cell.length_a   1.000
_cell.length_b   1.000
_cell.length_c   1.000
_cell.angle_alpha   90.00
_cell.angle_beta   90.00
_cell.angle_gamma   90.00
#
_symmetry.space_group_name_H-M   'P 1'
#
loop_
_entity.id
_entity.type
_entity.pdbx_description
1 polymer ?
#
loop_
_entity_poly.entity_id
_entity_poly.type
_entity_poly.pdbx_seq_one_letter_code
_entity_poly.pdbx_strand_id
1 'polypeptide(L)' 'MNKQRRKEIEDLHDNLQNLLETLETIMEEEEEYKDNLPENMFNRIEQSENAIYSMQEACECITSAINTLEEIE' A
#
# COMPACT_ATOMS: atom_id res chain seq x y z
N MET A 1 -0.92 24.72 -14.41
CA MET A 1 -1.48 25.01 -13.06
C MET A 1 -0.83 26.24 -12.38
N ASN A 2 -1.31 26.76 -11.23
CA ASN A 2 -0.61 27.83 -10.48
C ASN A 2 0.42 27.24 -9.50
N LYS A 3 1.37 28.04 -9.01
CA LYS A 3 2.47 27.56 -8.14
C LYS A 3 1.97 26.87 -6.87
N GLN A 4 0.94 27.42 -6.23
CA GLN A 4 0.39 26.86 -4.99
C GLN A 4 -0.22 25.48 -5.23
N ARG A 5 -1.04 25.32 -6.27
CA ARG A 5 -1.67 24.04 -6.62
C ARG A 5 -0.67 22.98 -7.07
N ARG A 6 0.41 23.36 -7.77
CA ARG A 6 1.52 22.43 -8.08
C ARG A 6 2.16 21.89 -6.82
N LYS A 7 2.49 22.78 -5.87
CA LYS A 7 3.06 22.37 -4.59
C LYS A 7 2.12 21.43 -3.84
N GLU A 8 0.82 21.72 -3.79
CA GLU A 8 -0.15 20.85 -3.14
C GLU A 8 -0.22 19.45 -3.79
N ILE A 9 0.02 19.34 -5.10
CA ILE A 9 0.08 18.04 -5.80
C ILE A 9 1.39 17.31 -5.53
N GLU A 10 2.52 18.02 -5.50
CA GLU A 10 3.81 17.47 -5.05
C GLU A 10 3.68 16.91 -3.62
N ASP A 11 3.09 17.69 -2.70
CA ASP A 11 2.86 17.25 -1.33
C ASP A 11 1.92 16.01 -1.27
N LEU A 12 0.91 15.91 -2.15
CA LEU A 12 0.04 14.72 -2.23
C LEU A 12 0.79 13.49 -2.76
N HIS A 13 1.66 13.66 -3.75
CA HIS A 13 2.50 12.60 -4.30
C HIS A 13 3.44 12.04 -3.22
N ASP A 14 4.16 12.91 -2.50
CA ASP A 14 5.03 12.52 -1.39
C ASP A 14 4.23 11.75 -0.31
N ASN A 15 3.03 12.22 0.03
CA ASN A 15 2.18 11.53 1.01
C ASN A 15 1.76 10.12 0.53
N LEU A 16 1.43 9.96 -0.75
CA LEU A 16 1.08 8.66 -1.31
C LEU A 16 2.28 7.70 -1.32
N GLN A 17 3.49 8.19 -1.62
CA GLN A 17 4.72 7.38 -1.52
C GLN A 17 4.94 6.87 -0.10
N ASN A 18 4.84 7.75 0.90
CA ASN A 18 4.98 7.35 2.31
C ASN A 18 3.91 6.32 2.74
N LEU A 19 2.67 6.47 2.25
CA LEU A 19 1.59 5.51 2.53
C LEU A 19 1.86 4.16 1.86
N LEU A 20 2.38 4.15 0.63
CA LEU A 20 2.77 2.92 -0.08
C LEU A 20 3.83 2.15 0.70
N GLU A 21 4.93 2.80 1.06
CA GLU A 21 6.03 2.19 1.83
C GLU A 21 5.55 1.64 3.18
N THR A 22 4.67 2.40 3.86
CA THR A 22 4.08 1.96 5.13
C THR A 22 3.22 0.72 4.95
N LEU A 23 2.40 0.68 3.91
CA LEU A 23 1.51 -0.46 3.64
C LEU A 23 2.30 -1.70 3.21
N GLU A 24 3.34 -1.54 2.38
CA GLU A 24 4.25 -2.62 2.01
C GLU A 24 4.94 -3.22 3.24
N THR A 25 5.42 -2.38 4.16
CA THR A 25 6.02 -2.84 5.43
C THR A 25 5.03 -3.67 6.26
N ILE A 26 3.78 -3.22 6.41
CA ILE A 26 2.75 -3.97 7.15
C ILE A 26 2.41 -5.30 6.45
N MET A 27 2.37 -5.29 5.12
CA MET A 27 2.11 -6.49 4.34
C MET A 27 3.23 -7.53 4.51
N GLU A 28 4.49 -7.10 4.49
CA GLU A 28 5.65 -7.98 4.81
C GLU A 28 5.53 -8.56 6.23
N GLU A 29 5.18 -7.73 7.22
CA GLU A 29 4.96 -8.20 8.60
C GLU A 29 3.82 -9.24 8.70
N GLU A 30 2.74 -9.07 7.93
CA GLU A 30 1.61 -10.02 7.89
C GLU A 30 1.98 -11.32 7.17
N GLU A 31 2.79 -11.26 6.11
CA GLU A 31 3.36 -12.44 5.45
C GLU A 31 4.24 -13.25 6.41
N GLU A 32 5.15 -12.58 7.12
CA GLU A 32 5.98 -13.22 8.15
C GLU A 32 5.14 -13.81 9.28
N TYR A 33 4.11 -13.09 9.75
CA TYR A 33 3.19 -13.60 10.77
C TYR A 33 2.49 -14.88 10.30
N LYS A 34 1.94 -14.88 9.07
CA LYS A 34 1.27 -16.02 8.47
C LYS A 34 2.21 -17.22 8.33
N ASP A 35 3.43 -17.02 7.86
CA ASP A 35 4.41 -18.09 7.66
C ASP A 35 4.84 -18.75 8.99
N ASN A 36 4.72 -18.02 10.10
CA ASN A 36 4.97 -18.52 11.45
C ASN A 36 3.74 -19.20 12.10
N LEU A 37 2.57 -19.19 11.47
CA LEU A 37 1.38 -19.84 12.02
C LEU A 37 1.46 -21.37 11.89
N PRO A 38 1.05 -22.12 12.92
CA PRO A 38 0.87 -23.56 12.81
C PRO A 38 -0.18 -23.92 11.74
N GLU A 39 0.07 -24.95 10.93
CA GLU A 39 -0.83 -25.39 9.84
C GLU A 39 -2.27 -25.67 10.31
N ASN A 40 -2.47 -26.06 11.57
CA ASN A 40 -3.80 -26.34 12.10
C ASN A 40 -4.65 -25.07 12.38
N MET A 41 -4.06 -23.88 12.24
CA MET A 41 -4.73 -22.58 12.42
C MET A 41 -5.35 -22.08 11.10
N PHE A 42 -5.97 -22.96 10.32
CA PHE A 42 -6.53 -22.69 8.98
C PHE A 42 -7.32 -21.37 8.89
N ASN A 43 -8.24 -21.12 9.82
CA ASN A 43 -9.04 -19.90 9.80
C ASN A 43 -8.21 -18.61 9.93
N ARG A 44 -7.08 -18.65 10.65
CA ARG A 44 -6.19 -17.48 10.78
C ARG A 44 -5.31 -17.33 9.54
N ILE A 45 -4.83 -18.43 8.99
CA ILE A 45 -4.07 -18.42 7.73
C ILE A 45 -4.93 -17.80 6.62
N GLU A 46 -6.18 -18.25 6.47
CA GLU A 46 -7.13 -17.69 5.50
C GLU A 46 -7.41 -16.20 5.74
N GLN A 47 -7.53 -15.77 7.00
CA GLN A 47 -7.69 -14.34 7.32
C GLN A 47 -6.47 -13.51 6.91
N SER A 48 -5.27 -13.99 7.23
CA SER A 48 -4.02 -13.33 6.84
C SER A 48 -3.85 -13.29 5.31
N GLU A 49 -4.15 -14.39 4.60
CA GLU A 49 -4.11 -14.41 3.13
C GLU A 49 -5.06 -13.39 2.50
N ASN A 50 -6.29 -13.28 3.01
CA ASN A 50 -7.25 -12.29 2.54
C ASN A 50 -6.79 -10.85 2.84
N ALA A 51 -6.16 -10.63 3.99
CA ALA A 51 -5.61 -9.33 4.36
C ALA A 51 -4.46 -8.95 3.42
N ILE A 52 -3.50 -9.84 3.19
CA ILE A 52 -2.38 -9.65 2.25
C ILE A 52 -2.90 -9.34 0.85
N TYR A 53 -3.86 -10.11 0.35
CA TYR A 53 -4.48 -9.85 -0.95
C TYR A 53 -5.09 -8.45 -1.04
N SER A 54 -5.82 -8.03 0.00
CA SER A 54 -6.42 -6.69 0.06
C SER A 54 -5.36 -5.57 0.13
N MET A 55 -4.25 -5.81 0.84
CA MET A 55 -3.13 -4.86 0.92
C MET A 55 -2.42 -4.74 -0.43
N GLN A 56 -2.21 -5.84 -1.14
CA GLN A 56 -1.63 -5.84 -2.48
C GLN A 56 -2.48 -5.02 -3.46
N GLU A 57 -3.81 -5.23 -3.48
CA GLU A 57 -4.72 -4.43 -4.32
C GLU A 57 -4.64 -2.92 -3.97
N ALA A 58 -4.53 -2.60 -2.69
CA ALA A 58 -4.37 -1.22 -2.24
C ALA A 58 -3.02 -0.62 -2.67
N CYS A 59 -1.92 -1.36 -2.60
CA CYS A 59 -0.60 -0.92 -3.10
C CYS A 59 -0.63 -0.64 -4.61
N GLU A 60 -1.29 -1.50 -5.41
CA GLU A 60 -1.46 -1.29 -6.85
C GLU A 60 -2.27 -0.01 -7.15
N CYS A 61 -3.31 0.24 -6.36
CA CYS A 61 -4.13 1.45 -6.47
C CYS A 61 -3.33 2.72 -6.11
N ILE A 62 -2.55 2.70 -5.03
CA ILE A 62 -1.70 3.82 -4.62
C ILE A 62 -0.62 4.09 -5.69
N THR A 63 0.04 3.04 -6.18
CA THR A 63 1.04 3.14 -7.27
C THR A 63 0.44 3.77 -8.52
N SER A 64 -0.77 3.35 -8.89
CA SER A 64 -1.49 3.93 -10.03
C SER A 64 -1.80 5.42 -9.81
N ALA A 65 -2.20 5.80 -8.60
CA ALA A 65 -2.45 7.20 -8.24
C ALA A 65 -1.17 8.04 -8.31
N ILE A 66 -0.04 7.55 -7.78
CA ILE A 66 1.28 8.18 -7.88
C ILE A 66 1.64 8.45 -9.34
N ASN A 67 1.59 7.42 -10.18
CA ASN A 67 1.90 7.54 -11.62
C ASN A 67 1.02 8.59 -12.31
N THR A 68 -0.28 8.63 -11.96
CA THR A 68 -1.22 9.61 -12.54
C THR A 68 -0.92 11.05 -12.07
N LEU A 69 -0.43 11.25 -10.84
CA LEU A 69 -0.03 12.57 -10.35
C LEU A 69 1.26 13.07 -11.03
N GLU A 70 2.19 12.17 -11.35
CA GLU A 70 3.44 12.51 -12.07
C GLU A 70 3.19 13.05 -13.48
N GLU A 71 2.05 12.74 -14.09
CA GLU A 71 1.65 13.26 -15.40
C GLU A 71 1.09 14.70 -15.37
N ILE A 72 0.93 15.32 -14.19
CA ILE A 72 0.31 16.65 -14.05
C ILE A 72 1.35 17.79 -14.16
N GLU A 73 1.16 18.70 -15.14
CA GLU A 73 2.01 19.90 -15.41
C GLU A 73 1.54 21.25 -14.78
#